data_AF-A0A945B147-F1
#
_entry.id   AF-A0A945B147-F1
#
_cell.length_a   1.000
_cell.length_b   1.000
_cell.length_c   1.000
_cell.angle_alpha   90.00
_cell.angle_beta   90.00
_cell.angle_gamma   90.00
#
_symmetry.space_group_name_H-M   'P 1'
#
loop_
_entity.id
_entity.type
_entity.pdbx_description
1 polymer ?
#
loop_
_entity_poly.entity_id
_entity_poly.type
_entity_poly.pdbx_seq_one_letter_code
_entity_poly.pdbx_strand_id
1 'polypeptide(L)'
;MYRGKYIRHNIKTRIEQVHALDIRKINLSQEGVTIIIRPDGSQVTYRIRNDSVHLESHQQVIKLETTPCHYGGKRYWFLCPHCSKRVAVLYERNKLYRCRHCHNLPYTSQRVQQDERLRIKTRKIRDRLEASHNLAKPVMFKPKGMHWNTFDRLKMTEKYANYRSLAAAVNALHINIDKS
;
A
#
# COMPACT_ATOMS: atom_id res chain seq x y z
N MET A 1 33.09 -7.66 -25.03
CA MET A 1 31.64 -7.97 -25.15
C MET A 1 31.16 -8.62 -23.86
N TYR A 2 30.66 -7.84 -22.88
CA TYR A 2 30.16 -8.39 -21.62
C TYR A 2 28.64 -8.62 -21.68
N ARG A 3 28.23 -9.89 -21.70
CA ARG A 3 26.83 -10.33 -21.52
C ARG A 3 26.49 -10.27 -20.03
N GLY A 4 25.87 -9.18 -19.60
CA GLY A 4 25.36 -9.02 -18.23
C GLY A 4 24.12 -9.89 -18.00
N LYS A 5 24.21 -10.82 -17.04
CA LYS A 5 23.10 -11.67 -16.56
C LYS A 5 22.07 -10.78 -15.83
N TYR A 6 20.82 -10.78 -16.29
CA TYR A 6 19.72 -10.08 -15.62
C TYR A 6 19.22 -10.88 -14.41
N ILE A 7 19.51 -10.42 -13.20
CA ILE A 7 18.95 -10.99 -11.95
C ILE A 7 17.55 -10.39 -11.74
N ARG A 8 16.51 -11.22 -11.89
CA ARG A 8 15.10 -10.84 -11.63
C ARG A 8 14.86 -10.69 -10.12
N HIS A 9 15.01 -9.48 -9.59
CA HIS A 9 14.56 -9.14 -8.23
C HIS A 9 13.05 -8.88 -8.23
N ASN A 10 12.24 -9.95 -8.24
CA ASN A 10 10.79 -9.85 -8.19
C ASN A 10 10.30 -9.78 -6.73
N ILE A 11 10.54 -8.65 -6.07
CA ILE A 11 9.84 -8.31 -4.83
C ILE A 11 8.75 -7.31 -5.24
N LYS A 12 7.49 -7.77 -5.29
CA LYS A 12 6.34 -6.90 -5.55
C LYS A 12 6.07 -6.05 -4.30
N THR A 13 6.73 -4.90 -4.21
CA THR A 13 6.56 -3.92 -3.12
C THR A 13 5.14 -3.37 -3.09
N ARG A 14 4.50 -3.40 -1.92
CA ARG A 14 3.12 -2.92 -1.71
C ARG A 14 3.07 -1.39 -1.80
N ILE A 15 1.94 -0.81 -2.21
CA ILE A 15 1.73 0.65 -2.24
C ILE A 15 1.99 1.29 -0.86
N GLU A 16 1.69 0.58 0.23
CA GLU A 16 1.88 1.02 1.62
C GLU A 16 3.36 1.08 2.05
N GLN A 17 4.28 0.49 1.30
CA GLN A 17 5.71 0.42 1.60
C GLN A 17 6.57 1.22 0.62
N VAL A 18 5.94 2.08 -0.18
CA VAL A 18 6.60 2.88 -1.22
C VAL A 18 6.43 4.36 -0.90
N HIS A 19 7.53 5.11 -0.88
CA HIS A 19 7.50 6.55 -0.70
C HIS A 19 6.62 7.19 -1.79
N ALA A 20 5.62 7.97 -1.36
CA ALA A 20 4.56 8.45 -2.24
C ALA A 20 4.45 9.97 -2.15
N LEU A 21 4.55 10.59 -3.30
CA LEU A 21 4.42 12.01 -3.48
C LEU A 21 2.99 12.36 -3.84
N ASP A 22 2.31 13.09 -2.96
CA ASP A 22 0.93 13.54 -3.13
C ASP A 22 0.88 15.04 -3.38
N ILE A 23 0.25 15.45 -4.49
CA ILE A 23 0.16 16.86 -4.89
C ILE A 23 -0.53 17.72 -3.81
N ARG A 24 -1.40 17.11 -3.00
CA ARG A 24 -2.11 17.80 -1.90
C ARG A 24 -1.24 18.06 -0.69
N LYS A 25 -0.09 17.38 -0.61
CA LYS A 25 0.86 17.45 0.51
C LYS A 25 2.17 18.13 0.12
N ILE A 26 2.23 18.75 -1.06
CA ILE A 26 3.48 19.30 -1.62
C ILE A 26 4.10 20.42 -0.77
N ASN A 27 3.30 21.08 0.08
CA ASN A 27 3.74 22.12 1.01
C ASN A 27 4.20 21.56 2.37
N LEU A 28 4.10 20.25 2.59
CA LEU A 28 4.58 19.57 3.80
C LEU A 28 5.95 18.98 3.49
N SER A 29 6.98 19.40 4.23
CA SER A 29 8.33 18.84 4.14
C SER A 29 8.26 17.32 4.31
N GLN A 30 8.47 16.58 3.23
CA GLN A 30 8.64 15.13 3.31
C GLN A 30 10.13 14.86 3.57
N GLU A 31 10.42 14.10 4.62
CA GLU A 31 11.80 13.77 5.04
C GLU A 31 12.63 13.27 3.83
N GLY A 32 13.81 13.86 3.62
CA GLY A 32 14.74 13.45 2.55
C GLY A 32 14.42 13.95 1.12
N VAL A 33 13.33 14.71 0.90
CA VAL A 33 12.95 15.24 -0.43
C VAL A 33 12.93 16.77 -0.44
N THR A 34 13.81 17.39 -1.24
CA THR A 34 13.69 18.83 -1.53
C THR A 34 12.75 19.04 -2.72
N ILE A 35 11.72 19.86 -2.51
CA ILE A 35 10.72 20.20 -3.52
C ILE A 35 10.96 21.65 -3.95
N ILE A 36 11.25 21.86 -5.23
CA ILE A 36 11.40 23.20 -5.81
C ILE A 36 10.28 23.39 -6.83
N ILE A 37 9.28 24.20 -6.49
CA ILE A 37 8.19 24.56 -7.38
C ILE A 37 8.66 25.78 -8.21
N ARG A 38 8.49 25.73 -9.53
CA ARG A 38 8.74 26.92 -10.36
C ARG A 38 7.76 28.05 -9.98
N PRO A 39 8.16 29.34 -10.05
CA PRO A 39 7.30 30.46 -9.66
C PRO A 39 5.96 30.53 -10.41
N ASP A 40 5.92 30.01 -11.64
CA ASP A 40 4.73 29.91 -12.50
C ASP A 40 3.80 28.73 -12.14
N GLY A 41 4.22 27.86 -11.21
CA GLY A 41 3.49 26.65 -10.82
C GLY A 41 3.43 25.57 -11.90
N SER A 42 4.19 25.69 -12.99
CA SER A 42 4.10 24.77 -14.14
C SER A 42 4.87 23.47 -13.93
N GLN A 43 5.86 23.47 -13.05
CA GLN A 43 6.74 22.34 -12.81
C GLN A 43 7.22 22.29 -11.36
N VAL A 44 7.56 21.08 -10.94
CA VAL A 44 8.21 20.82 -9.66
C VAL A 44 9.43 19.96 -9.89
N THR A 45 10.56 20.41 -9.33
CA THR A 45 11.80 19.65 -9.30
C THR A 45 11.92 18.97 -7.96
N TYR A 46 12.07 17.65 -7.99
CA TYR A 46 12.32 16.81 -6.82
C TYR A 46 13.78 16.43 -6.76
N ARG A 47 14.40 16.63 -5.59
CA ARG A 47 15.75 16.12 -5.28
C ARG A 47 15.64 15.15 -4.12
N ILE A 48 16.07 13.91 -4.35
CA ILE A 48 16.10 12.86 -3.32
C ILE A 48 17.50 12.86 -2.69
N ARG A 49 17.58 13.02 -1.37
CA ARG A 49 18.84 12.94 -0.60
C ARG A 49 18.91 11.58 0.08
N ASN A 50 19.93 10.78 -0.24
CA ASN A 50 20.17 9.51 0.45
C ASN A 50 21.07 9.75 1.66
N ASP A 51 20.72 9.16 2.81
CA ASP A 51 21.55 9.16 4.03
C ASP A 51 22.67 8.10 4.02
N SER A 52 22.84 7.37 2.92
CA SER A 52 23.81 6.26 2.82
C SER A 52 24.98 6.61 1.91
N VAL A 53 26.04 7.21 2.46
CA VAL A 53 27.50 7.26 2.09
C VAL A 53 27.95 7.39 0.61
N HIS A 54 27.08 7.23 -0.38
CA HIS A 54 27.31 7.49 -1.80
C HIS A 54 26.40 8.64 -2.28
N LEU A 55 27.02 9.79 -2.47
CA LEU A 55 26.47 11.12 -2.80
C LEU A 55 25.82 11.26 -4.19
N GLU A 56 25.13 10.25 -4.72
CA GLU A 56 24.37 10.44 -5.96
C GLU A 56 22.96 10.99 -5.67
N SER A 57 22.85 12.32 -5.64
CA SER A 57 21.55 13.00 -5.62
C SER A 57 20.87 12.86 -6.98
N HIS A 58 19.77 12.11 -7.04
CA HIS A 58 18.94 12.07 -8.24
C HIS A 58 17.98 13.26 -8.25
N GLN A 59 17.99 14.01 -9.35
CA GLN A 59 17.01 15.07 -9.62
C GLN A 59 16.00 14.60 -10.66
N GLN A 60 14.73 14.87 -10.42
CA GLN A 60 13.65 14.58 -11.35
C GLN A 60 12.71 15.78 -11.48
N VAL A 61 12.50 16.24 -12.71
CA VAL A 61 11.52 17.29 -13.02
C VAL A 61 10.18 16.65 -13.34
N ILE A 62 9.12 17.14 -12.70
CA ILE A 62 7.75 16.65 -12.83
C ILE A 62 6.86 17.85 -13.18
N LYS A 63 6.19 17.76 -14.33
CA LYS A 63 5.29 18.83 -14.79
C LYS A 63 3.99 18.81 -13.98
N LEU A 64 3.42 19.99 -13.76
CA LEU A 64 2.11 20.18 -13.17
C LEU A 64 1.10 20.61 -14.21
N GLU A 65 -0.15 20.24 -13.97
CA GLU A 65 -1.28 20.74 -14.73
C GLU A 65 -2.42 21.11 -13.78
N THR A 66 -3.25 22.07 -14.19
CA THR A 66 -4.42 22.47 -13.41
C THR A 66 -5.70 22.21 -14.20
N THR A 67 -6.73 21.80 -13.48
CA THR A 67 -8.10 21.77 -14.00
C THR A 67 -8.96 22.75 -13.19
N PRO A 68 -9.85 23.54 -13.83
CA PRO A 68 -10.78 24.38 -13.11
C PRO A 68 -11.76 23.54 -12.28
N CYS A 69 -12.17 24.04 -11.13
CA CYS A 69 -13.15 23.40 -10.26
C CYS A 69 -14.53 24.07 -10.43
N HIS A 70 -15.62 23.27 -10.40
CA HIS A 70 -17.00 23.74 -10.57
C HIS A 70 -17.43 24.83 -9.57
N TYR A 71 -16.88 24.84 -8.35
CA TYR A 71 -17.19 25.81 -7.30
C TYR A 71 -16.10 26.89 -7.13
N GLY A 72 -15.30 27.14 -8.17
CA GLY A 72 -14.14 28.02 -8.12
C GLY A 72 -12.87 27.31 -7.63
N GLY A 73 -11.71 27.90 -7.97
CA GLY A 73 -10.38 27.36 -7.65
C GLY A 73 -9.77 26.45 -8.73
N LYS A 74 -8.58 25.93 -8.43
CA LYS A 74 -7.79 25.07 -9.33
C LYS A 74 -7.45 23.76 -8.63
N ARG A 75 -7.63 22.64 -9.33
CA ARG A 75 -7.12 21.34 -8.90
C ARG A 75 -5.80 21.05 -9.61
N TYR A 76 -4.74 20.89 -8.84
CA TYR A 76 -3.41 20.55 -9.34
C TYR A 76 -3.28 19.04 -9.57
N TRP A 77 -2.53 18.69 -10.60
CA TRP A 77 -2.20 17.33 -11.00
C TRP A 77 -0.71 17.26 -11.33
N PHE A 78 -0.09 16.12 -11.03
CA PHE A 78 1.18 15.76 -11.66
C PHE A 78 0.92 15.20 -13.05
N LEU A 79 1.83 15.50 -13.99
CA LEU A 79 1.98 14.72 -15.20
C LEU A 79 3.03 13.62 -14.94
N CYS A 80 2.60 12.37 -15.07
CA CYS A 80 3.53 11.25 -14.91
C CYS A 80 4.70 11.39 -15.89
N PRO A 81 5.97 11.39 -15.44
CA PRO A 81 7.11 11.58 -16.34
C PRO A 81 7.30 10.48 -17.39
N HIS A 82 6.62 9.34 -17.27
CA HIS A 82 6.71 8.23 -18.22
C HIS A 82 5.54 8.16 -19.20
N CYS A 83 4.31 8.38 -18.74
CA CYS A 83 3.10 8.20 -19.57
C CYS A 83 2.28 9.49 -19.75
N SER A 84 2.75 10.61 -19.21
CA SER A 84 2.11 11.94 -19.29
C SER A 84 0.67 12.02 -18.78
N LYS A 85 0.16 10.97 -18.11
CA LYS A 85 -1.18 10.99 -17.51
C LYS A 85 -1.22 11.89 -16.28
N ARG A 86 -2.33 12.63 -16.13
CA ARG A 86 -2.68 13.40 -14.92
C ARG A 86 -2.90 12.46 -13.75
N VAL A 87 -2.16 12.65 -12.66
CA VAL A 87 -2.28 11.85 -11.43
C VAL A 87 -2.09 12.73 -10.19
N ALA A 88 -2.81 12.39 -9.12
CA ALA A 88 -2.67 13.09 -7.84
C ALA A 88 -1.47 12.57 -7.02
N VAL A 89 -1.05 11.33 -7.26
CA VAL A 89 0.01 10.65 -6.50
C VAL A 89 1.01 10.01 -7.46
N LEU A 90 2.30 10.22 -7.18
CA LEU A 90 3.41 9.50 -7.79
C LEU A 90 4.09 8.64 -6.74
N TYR A 91 4.61 7.50 -7.16
CA TYR A 91 5.25 6.52 -6.28
C TYR A 91 6.72 6.42 -6.67
N GLU A 92 7.58 6.39 -5.65
CA GLU A 92 9.01 6.21 -5.85
C GLU A 92 9.37 4.74 -6.03
N ARG A 93 10.07 4.40 -7.10
CA ARG A 93 10.71 3.08 -7.23
C ARG A 93 11.99 3.25 -8.02
N ASN A 94 13.08 2.65 -7.53
CA ASN A 94 14.41 2.80 -8.12
C ASN A 94 14.79 4.28 -8.32
N LYS A 95 14.58 5.12 -7.28
CA LYS A 95 14.86 6.57 -7.29
C LYS A 95 14.06 7.39 -8.32
N LEU A 96 12.98 6.84 -8.89
CA LEU A 96 12.13 7.52 -9.87
C LEU A 96 10.67 7.58 -9.43
N TYR A 97 10.09 8.78 -9.46
CA TYR A 97 8.66 9.02 -9.29
C TYR A 97 7.91 8.76 -10.59
N ARG A 98 7.00 7.78 -10.58
CA ARG A 98 6.06 7.50 -11.69
C ARG A 98 4.69 7.14 -11.15
N CYS A 99 3.68 7.13 -12.02
CA CYS A 99 2.34 6.74 -11.60
C CYS A 99 2.26 5.23 -11.33
N ARG A 100 1.22 4.81 -10.62
CA ARG A 100 1.01 3.40 -10.26
C ARG A 100 1.09 2.46 -11.47
N HIS A 101 0.55 2.88 -12.62
CA HIS A 101 0.48 2.06 -13.81
C HIS A 101 1.86 1.82 -14.41
N CYS A 102 2.70 2.86 -14.46
CA CYS A 102 4.06 2.79 -14.98
C CYS A 102 4.98 1.94 -14.10
N HIS A 103 4.73 1.94 -12.79
CA HIS A 103 5.46 1.08 -11.84
C HIS A 103 4.84 -0.31 -11.67
N ASN A 104 3.75 -0.59 -12.40
CA ASN A 104 2.94 -1.80 -12.25
C ASN A 104 2.63 -2.13 -10.78
N LEU A 105 2.31 -1.10 -9.99
CA LEU A 105 1.98 -1.23 -8.57
C LEU A 105 0.56 -1.79 -8.47
N PRO A 106 0.40 -3.05 -8.03
CA PRO A 106 -0.93 -3.60 -7.82
C PRO A 106 -1.61 -2.83 -6.69
N TYR A 107 -2.91 -2.58 -6.82
CA TYR A 107 -3.68 -2.20 -5.67
C TYR A 107 -3.59 -3.32 -4.62
N THR A 108 -3.38 -2.93 -3.36
CA THR A 108 -3.46 -3.83 -2.20
C THR A 108 -4.74 -4.66 -2.21
N SER A 109 -5.82 -4.13 -2.81
CA SER A 109 -7.12 -4.78 -2.92
C SER A 109 -7.17 -6.10 -3.72
N GLN A 110 -6.17 -6.44 -4.53
CA GLN A 110 -6.33 -7.56 -5.48
C GLN A 110 -5.68 -8.89 -5.06
N ARG A 111 -4.86 -8.93 -4.00
CA ARG A 111 -4.30 -10.18 -3.44
C ARG A 111 -4.24 -10.27 -1.92
N VAL A 112 -4.50 -9.18 -1.20
CA VAL A 112 -4.55 -9.13 0.28
C VAL A 112 -6.00 -9.25 0.81
N GLN A 113 -6.99 -9.36 -0.07
CA GLN A 113 -8.34 -9.11 0.38
C GLN A 113 -9.05 -10.27 1.08
N GLN A 114 -8.75 -11.54 0.81
CA GLN A 114 -9.58 -12.61 1.40
C GLN A 114 -9.11 -13.00 2.80
N ASP A 115 -7.82 -13.29 2.96
CA ASP A 115 -7.24 -13.70 4.24
C ASP A 115 -7.32 -12.57 5.27
N GLU A 116 -7.01 -11.33 4.88
CA GLU A 116 -7.06 -10.17 5.79
C GLU A 116 -8.49 -9.79 6.17
N ARG A 117 -9.44 -9.82 5.22
CA ARG A 117 -10.87 -9.62 5.56
C ARG A 117 -11.35 -10.68 6.54
N LEU A 118 -10.90 -11.93 6.37
CA LEU A 118 -11.21 -13.02 7.29
C LEU A 118 -10.55 -12.81 8.66
N ARG A 119 -9.28 -12.36 8.74
CA ARG A 119 -8.62 -12.03 10.02
C ARG A 119 -9.34 -10.91 10.77
N ILE A 120 -9.70 -9.84 10.07
CA ILE A 120 -10.46 -8.71 10.65
C ILE A 120 -11.82 -9.20 11.15
N LYS A 121 -12.53 -10.04 10.38
CA LYS A 121 -13.79 -10.64 10.80
C LYS A 121 -13.62 -11.50 12.05
N THR A 122 -12.58 -12.33 12.10
CA THR A 122 -12.26 -13.17 13.26
C THR A 122 -11.99 -12.31 14.49
N ARG A 123 -11.15 -11.27 14.39
CA ARG A 123 -10.86 -10.35 15.51
C ARG A 123 -12.13 -9.66 16.03
N LYS A 124 -12.97 -9.12 15.14
CA LYS A 124 -14.26 -8.51 15.53
C LYS A 124 -15.21 -9.48 16.24
N ILE A 125 -15.22 -10.76 15.86
CA ILE A 125 -16.02 -11.76 16.57
C ILE A 125 -15.41 -12.04 17.94
N ARG A 126 -14.09 -12.13 18.04
CA ARG A 126 -13.39 -12.34 19.32
C ARG A 126 -13.56 -11.17 20.28
N ASP A 127 -13.62 -9.93 19.79
CA ASP A 127 -14.00 -8.75 20.57
C ASP A 127 -15.37 -8.92 21.21
N ARG A 128 -16.36 -9.35 20.42
CA ARG A 128 -17.74 -9.60 20.91
C ARG A 128 -17.82 -10.78 21.88
N LEU A 129 -16.87 -11.70 21.81
CA LEU A 129 -16.75 -12.85 22.70
C LEU A 129 -15.82 -12.58 23.89
N GLU A 130 -15.31 -11.34 24.03
CA GLU A 130 -14.34 -10.94 25.06
C GLU A 130 -13.11 -11.87 25.12
N ALA A 131 -12.70 -12.37 23.96
CA ALA A 131 -11.63 -13.34 23.79
C ALA A 131 -10.35 -12.69 23.26
N SER A 132 -9.19 -13.21 23.68
CA SER A 132 -7.87 -12.74 23.23
C SER A 132 -7.75 -12.70 21.70
N HIS A 133 -7.15 -11.65 21.13
CA HIS A 133 -6.89 -11.55 19.69
C HIS A 133 -5.90 -12.58 19.15
N ASN A 134 -5.22 -13.31 20.01
CA ASN A 134 -4.36 -14.42 19.62
C ASN A 134 -5.23 -15.55 19.04
N LEU A 135 -5.15 -15.72 17.71
CA LEU A 135 -5.94 -16.69 16.94
C LEU A 135 -5.57 -18.15 17.21
N ALA A 136 -4.43 -18.42 17.86
CA ALA A 136 -4.04 -19.76 18.30
C ALA A 136 -4.71 -20.15 19.63
N LYS A 137 -5.25 -19.18 20.39
CA LYS A 137 -5.95 -19.46 21.64
C LYS A 137 -7.42 -19.79 21.39
N PRO A 138 -7.96 -20.90 21.93
CA PRO A 138 -9.38 -21.23 21.76
C PRO A 138 -10.29 -20.23 22.50
N VAL A 139 -11.50 -20.00 21.97
CA VAL A 139 -12.55 -19.28 22.71
C VAL A 139 -13.25 -20.25 23.65
N MET A 140 -12.98 -20.08 24.96
CA MET A 140 -13.41 -21.02 26.00
C MET A 140 -14.74 -20.62 26.65
N PHE A 141 -14.91 -19.34 27.00
CA PHE A 141 -16.00 -18.88 27.86
C PHE A 141 -16.99 -17.96 27.14
N LYS A 142 -18.26 -18.03 27.54
CA LYS A 142 -19.35 -17.16 27.07
C LYS A 142 -19.40 -15.87 27.87
N PRO A 143 -19.46 -14.69 27.23
CA PRO A 143 -19.70 -13.43 27.92
C PRO A 143 -21.00 -13.39 28.72
N LYS A 144 -21.00 -12.57 29.78
CA LYS A 144 -22.19 -12.31 30.60
C LYS A 144 -23.26 -11.62 29.75
N GLY A 145 -24.52 -12.03 29.87
CA GLY A 145 -25.64 -11.46 29.12
C GLY A 145 -25.81 -11.95 27.67
N MET A 146 -24.91 -12.81 27.15
CA MET A 146 -25.07 -13.41 25.82
C MET A 146 -25.87 -14.72 25.87
N HIS A 147 -26.84 -14.95 24.98
CA HIS A 147 -27.54 -16.24 24.87
C HIS A 147 -26.63 -17.35 24.32
N TRP A 148 -26.74 -18.59 24.80
CA TRP A 148 -25.91 -19.73 24.38
C TRP A 148 -25.95 -19.95 22.85
N ASN A 149 -27.13 -19.97 22.24
CA ASN A 149 -27.24 -20.11 20.77
C ASN A 149 -26.48 -19.02 19.99
N THR A 150 -26.43 -17.79 20.51
CA THR A 150 -25.66 -16.70 19.88
C THR A 150 -24.16 -16.92 20.05
N PHE A 151 -23.74 -17.34 21.24
CA PHE A 151 -22.36 -17.67 21.54
C PHE A 151 -21.83 -18.80 20.63
N ASP A 152 -22.55 -19.92 20.54
CA ASP A 152 -22.13 -21.07 19.75
C ASP A 152 -22.05 -20.72 18.26
N ARG A 153 -23.03 -19.98 17.74
CA ARG A 153 -23.00 -19.47 16.37
C ARG A 153 -21.78 -18.59 16.10
N LEU A 154 -21.45 -17.66 17.01
CA LEU A 154 -20.30 -16.78 16.87
C LEU A 154 -18.98 -17.56 16.96
N LYS A 155 -18.88 -18.51 17.91
CA LYS A 155 -17.72 -19.39 18.08
C LYS A 155 -17.46 -20.24 16.83
N MET A 156 -18.51 -20.81 16.22
CA MET A 156 -18.38 -21.57 14.97
C MET A 156 -17.99 -20.66 13.79
N THR A 157 -18.56 -19.46 13.72
CA THR A 157 -18.22 -18.48 12.67
C THR A 157 -16.76 -18.01 12.79
N GLU A 158 -16.28 -17.78 14.01
CA GLU A 158 -14.89 -17.46 14.34
C GLU A 158 -13.94 -18.56 13.89
N LYS A 159 -14.23 -19.81 14.28
CA LYS A 159 -13.41 -20.98 13.95
C LYS A 159 -13.31 -21.19 12.44
N TYR A 160 -14.42 -21.06 11.73
CA TYR A 160 -14.46 -21.19 10.27
C TYR A 160 -13.69 -20.07 9.56
N ALA A 161 -13.86 -18.83 9.99
CA ALA A 161 -13.15 -17.68 9.42
C ALA A 161 -11.63 -17.78 9.68
N ASN A 162 -11.24 -18.22 10.88
CA ASN A 162 -9.84 -18.46 11.25
C ASN A 162 -9.23 -19.58 10.39
N TYR A 163 -9.89 -20.74 10.29
CA TYR A 163 -9.45 -21.86 9.46
C TYR A 163 -9.30 -21.46 7.99
N ARG A 164 -10.29 -20.75 7.42
CA ARG A 164 -10.20 -20.25 6.03
C ARG A 164 -9.11 -19.22 5.83
N SER A 165 -8.87 -18.34 6.81
CA SER A 165 -7.77 -17.38 6.74
C SER A 165 -6.41 -18.08 6.72
N LEU A 166 -6.22 -19.10 7.58
CA LEU A 166 -5.02 -19.93 7.60
C LEU A 166 -4.84 -20.70 6.29
N ALA A 167 -5.89 -21.36 5.80
CA ALA A 167 -5.84 -22.09 4.53
C ALA A 167 -5.53 -21.17 3.34
N ALA A 168 -6.13 -19.98 3.28
CA ALA A 168 -5.85 -18.99 2.25
C ALA A 168 -4.40 -18.48 2.32
N ALA A 169 -3.88 -18.24 3.53
CA ALA A 169 -2.50 -17.83 3.73
C ALA A 169 -1.49 -18.93 3.33
N VAL A 170 -1.77 -20.19 3.70
CA VAL A 170 -0.95 -21.35 3.34
C VAL A 170 -0.94 -21.57 1.83
N ASN A 171 -2.08 -21.50 1.16
CA ASN A 171 -2.15 -21.61 -0.30
C ASN A 171 -1.40 -20.48 -1.01
N ALA A 172 -1.47 -19.25 -0.47
CA ALA A 172 -0.71 -18.12 -0.99
C ALA A 172 0.81 -18.30 -0.82
N LEU A 173 1.26 -19.02 0.21
CA LEU A 173 2.67 -19.37 0.41
C LEU A 173 3.13 -20.47 -0.57
N HIS A 174 2.35 -21.53 -0.78
CA HIS A 174 2.69 -22.63 -1.71
C HIS A 174 2.80 -22.16 -3.17
N ILE A 175 1.89 -21.29 -3.63
CA ILE A 175 1.94 -20.72 -5.00
C ILE A 175 3.23 -19.92 -5.27
N ASN A 176 3.91 -19.45 -4.23
CA ASN A 176 5.18 -18.73 -4.38
C ASN A 176 6.40 -19.67 -4.40
N ILE A 177 6.29 -20.90 -3.88
CA ILE A 177 7.40 -21.88 -3.84
C ILE A 177 7.54 -22.58 -5.20
N ASP A 178 6.42 -22.92 -5.86
CA ASP A 178 6.40 -23.61 -7.17
C ASP A 178 6.82 -22.73 -8.37
N LYS A 179 7.25 -21.49 -8.12
CA LYS A 179 7.74 -20.54 -9.15
C LYS A 179 9.23 -20.22 -9.02
N SER A 180 9.96 -21.02 -8.24
CA SER A 180 11.41 -20.89 -7.99
C SER A 180 12.19 -21.73 -8.97
#